data_AF-A0A1V0A1S6-F1
#
_entry.id   AF-A0A1V0A1S6-F1
#
_cell.length_a   1.000
_cell.length_b   1.000
_cell.length_c   1.000
_cell.angle_alpha   90.00
_cell.angle_beta   90.00
_cell.angle_gamma   90.00
#
_symmetry.space_group_name_H-M   'P 1'
#
loop_
_entity.id
_entity.type
_entity.pdbx_description
1 polymer ?
#
loop_
_entity_poly.entity_id
_entity_poly.type
_entity_poly.pdbx_seq_one_letter_code
_entity_poly.pdbx_strand_id
1 'polypeptide(L)'
;MIAAFGGVAFMGLLMGFGAPVRGLGLLMMVLFGIPLMIVLFVRNDVPEDDEDAYEREVYEQLRWYEGRYVLTEDLDESSARILARAQRAIAAVTGSRVNAEGLLDDVRNGVMLPAQEWEIARLLAKLSGLRAKHRETVSQGLTPEVEAVARPLARALDSSEEAVLARVEALERYAANVADAERAYIAQHQIEELRGRLHQYEELVAETGADGFAVPELERLAADADRLEQALRRSVSSAQEAFRHLEP
;
A
#
# COMPACT_ATOMS: atom_id res chain seq x y z
N MET A 1 44.16 3.63 -35.71
CA MET A 1 42.96 4.17 -36.37
C MET A 1 42.46 5.29 -35.46
N ILE A 2 42.56 6.53 -35.94
CA ILE A 2 42.38 7.78 -35.21
C ILE A 2 40.91 8.17 -35.27
N ALA A 3 40.25 8.46 -34.14
CA ALA A 3 39.17 9.46 -34.04
C ALA A 3 38.61 9.53 -32.60
N ALA A 4 38.27 10.75 -32.19
CA ALA A 4 37.42 11.11 -31.04
C ALA A 4 38.11 11.38 -29.68
N PHE A 5 39.12 12.25 -29.69
CA PHE A 5 39.36 13.20 -28.59
C PHE A 5 39.39 14.62 -29.15
N GLY A 6 38.22 15.09 -29.59
CA GLY A 6 38.01 16.44 -30.10
C GLY A 6 36.91 17.10 -29.29
N GLY A 7 37.28 17.86 -28.26
CA GLY A 7 36.28 18.55 -27.42
C GLY A 7 36.78 19.45 -26.30
N VAL A 8 38.09 19.56 -26.03
CA VAL A 8 38.61 20.44 -24.95
C VAL A 8 39.60 21.50 -25.46
N ALA A 9 40.04 21.42 -26.72
CA ALA A 9 41.09 22.29 -27.25
C ALA A 9 40.59 23.56 -27.99
N PHE A 10 39.38 24.06 -27.72
CA PHE A 10 38.88 25.29 -28.37
C PHE A 10 38.80 26.53 -27.46
N MET A 11 39.08 26.40 -26.16
CA MET A 11 39.07 27.53 -25.22
C MET A 11 40.47 28.17 -25.03
N GLY A 12 41.37 28.01 -26.01
CA GLY A 12 42.75 28.51 -25.95
C GLY A 12 43.07 29.64 -26.94
N LEU A 13 42.18 29.92 -27.91
CA LEU A 13 42.50 30.80 -29.04
C LEU A 13 41.72 32.13 -29.01
N LEU A 14 41.49 32.69 -27.83
CA LEU A 14 40.92 34.04 -27.67
C LEU A 14 41.66 34.83 -26.58
N MET A 15 42.99 34.70 -26.55
CA MET A 15 43.85 35.48 -25.65
C MET A 15 44.99 36.15 -26.41
N GLY A 16 44.60 36.98 -27.38
CA GLY A 16 45.47 37.99 -27.96
C GLY A 16 44.82 39.36 -27.76
N PHE A 17 45.04 40.00 -26.62
CA PHE A 17 45.23 41.45 -26.43
C PHE A 17 45.32 41.78 -24.92
N GLY A 18 46.45 42.36 -24.49
CA GLY A 18 46.59 43.05 -23.19
C GLY A 18 47.27 42.29 -22.04
N ALA A 19 48.48 42.71 -21.66
CA ALA A 19 49.15 42.32 -20.41
C ALA A 19 48.33 42.73 -19.15
N PRO A 20 48.42 42.07 -17.97
CA PRO A 20 49.49 41.25 -17.42
C PRO A 20 48.98 39.91 -16.83
N VAL A 21 48.29 39.09 -17.63
CA VAL A 21 47.48 37.97 -17.09
C VAL A 21 48.20 36.60 -17.12
N ARG A 22 49.48 36.55 -17.56
CA ARG A 22 50.23 35.28 -17.69
C ARG A 22 50.41 34.53 -16.36
N GLY A 23 50.56 35.23 -15.23
CA GLY A 23 50.67 34.59 -13.92
C GLY A 23 49.32 34.09 -13.37
N LEU A 24 48.24 34.82 -13.65
CA LEU A 24 46.89 34.49 -13.18
C LEU A 24 46.28 33.31 -13.94
N GLY A 25 46.53 33.24 -15.26
CA GLY A 25 46.08 32.12 -16.09
C GLY A 25 46.71 30.79 -15.67
N LEU A 26 48.00 30.80 -15.31
CA LEU A 26 48.70 29.60 -14.84
C LEU A 26 48.21 29.19 -13.43
N LEU A 27 47.94 30.16 -12.56
CA LEU A 27 47.38 29.90 -11.23
C LEU A 27 45.95 29.35 -11.30
N MET A 28 45.10 29.85 -12.21
CA MET A 28 43.75 29.30 -12.45
C MET A 28 43.80 27.90 -13.06
N MET A 29 44.75 27.63 -13.97
CA MET A 29 44.92 26.31 -14.55
C MET A 29 45.40 25.28 -13.52
N VAL A 30 46.26 25.67 -12.58
CA VAL A 30 46.67 24.81 -11.46
C VAL A 30 45.54 24.64 -10.45
N LEU A 31 44.85 25.73 -10.08
CA LEU A 31 43.79 25.73 -9.07
C LEU A 31 42.57 24.93 -9.50
N PHE A 32 42.18 24.96 -10.78
CA PHE A 32 41.03 24.22 -11.29
C PHE A 32 41.42 22.93 -12.03
N GLY A 33 42.57 22.91 -12.70
CA GLY A 33 43.01 21.74 -13.47
C GLY A 33 43.46 20.58 -12.60
N ILE A 34 44.12 20.83 -11.45
CA ILE A 34 44.51 19.76 -10.53
C ILE A 34 43.28 19.09 -9.88
N PRO A 35 42.32 19.80 -9.28
CA PRO A 35 41.13 19.15 -8.73
C PRO A 35 40.25 18.53 -9.81
N LEU A 36 40.16 19.11 -11.02
CA LEU A 36 39.45 18.49 -12.13
C LEU A 36 40.14 17.18 -12.59
N MET A 37 41.47 17.14 -12.61
CA MET A 37 42.22 15.92 -12.87
C MET A 37 42.04 14.90 -11.74
N ILE A 38 42.05 15.32 -10.47
CA ILE A 38 41.78 14.43 -9.34
C ILE A 38 40.36 13.86 -9.44
N VAL A 39 39.36 14.66 -9.77
CA VAL A 39 37.97 14.20 -9.94
C VAL A 39 37.82 13.28 -11.15
N LEU A 40 38.46 13.59 -12.29
CA LEU A 40 38.46 12.71 -13.46
C LEU A 40 39.24 11.41 -13.21
N PHE A 41 40.32 11.46 -12.43
CA PHE A 41 41.08 10.28 -12.03
C PHE A 41 40.25 9.44 -11.07
N VAL A 42 39.71 10.01 -9.98
CA VAL A 42 38.81 9.30 -9.05
C VAL A 42 37.56 8.73 -9.74
N ARG A 43 37.04 9.38 -10.79
CA ARG A 43 35.88 8.88 -11.55
C ARG A 43 36.25 7.83 -12.62
N ASN A 44 37.51 7.78 -13.05
CA ASN A 44 38.00 6.88 -14.11
C ASN A 44 38.92 5.77 -13.56
N ASP A 45 39.14 5.76 -12.24
CA ASP A 45 39.93 4.80 -11.47
C ASP A 45 39.03 4.00 -10.51
N VAL A 46 37.72 3.94 -10.81
CA VAL A 46 36.88 2.79 -10.43
C VAL A 46 37.08 1.78 -11.56
N PRO A 47 38.03 0.83 -11.44
CA PRO A 47 38.15 -0.22 -12.43
C PRO A 47 36.83 -1.00 -12.43
N GLU A 48 36.23 -1.20 -13.59
CA GLU A 48 35.04 -2.06 -13.77
C GLU A 48 35.28 -3.49 -13.20
N ASP A 49 36.54 -3.89 -13.00
CA ASP A 49 36.93 -5.12 -12.32
C ASP A 49 36.60 -5.16 -10.81
N ASP A 50 36.53 -4.01 -10.11
CA ASP A 50 36.27 -3.96 -8.66
C ASP A 50 34.77 -4.05 -8.32
N GLU A 51 33.86 -3.58 -9.19
CA GLU A 51 32.41 -3.81 -9.01
C GLU A 51 32.09 -5.30 -9.17
N ASP A 52 32.66 -5.94 -10.19
CA ASP A 52 32.58 -7.38 -10.44
C ASP A 52 33.19 -8.21 -9.31
N ALA A 53 34.32 -7.77 -8.76
CA ALA A 53 35.00 -8.44 -7.64
C ALA A 53 34.25 -8.26 -6.31
N TYR A 54 33.70 -7.07 -6.05
CA TYR A 54 32.90 -6.79 -4.87
C TYR A 54 31.57 -7.55 -4.91
N GLU A 55 30.90 -7.60 -6.06
CA GLU A 55 29.73 -8.46 -6.24
C GLU A 55 30.10 -9.94 -6.03
N ARG A 56 31.19 -10.43 -6.63
CA ARG A 56 31.67 -11.82 -6.42
C ARG A 56 32.01 -12.12 -4.97
N GLU A 57 32.63 -11.20 -4.23
CA GLU A 57 33.00 -11.37 -2.82
C GLU A 57 31.77 -11.34 -1.91
N VAL A 58 30.79 -10.48 -2.22
CA VAL A 58 29.46 -10.47 -1.57
C VAL A 58 28.70 -11.77 -1.87
N TYR A 59 28.72 -12.26 -3.12
CA TYR A 59 28.14 -13.55 -3.53
C TYR A 59 28.85 -14.75 -2.87
N GLU A 60 30.16 -14.67 -2.64
CA GLU A 60 30.92 -15.67 -1.90
C GLU A 60 30.63 -15.67 -0.40
N GLN A 61 30.45 -14.50 0.22
CA GLN A 61 29.99 -14.39 1.59
C GLN A 61 28.54 -14.86 1.75
N LEU A 62 27.68 -14.62 0.76
CA LEU A 62 26.30 -15.10 0.68
C LEU A 62 26.23 -16.64 0.72
N ARG A 63 27.16 -17.36 0.06
CA ARG A 63 27.26 -18.84 0.17
C ARG A 63 27.43 -19.35 1.61
N TRP A 64 28.08 -18.61 2.51
CA TRP A 64 28.18 -18.99 3.94
C TRP A 64 26.86 -18.86 4.70
N TYR A 65 25.87 -18.17 4.11
CA TYR A 65 24.52 -18.02 4.61
C TYR A 65 23.49 -18.77 3.75
N GLU A 66 23.93 -19.67 2.85
CA GLU A 66 23.03 -20.50 2.03
C GLU A 66 21.99 -21.20 2.92
N GLY A 67 20.71 -21.01 2.62
CA GLY A 67 19.59 -21.51 3.44
C GLY A 67 19.18 -20.64 4.63
N ARG A 68 19.76 -19.44 4.79
CA ARG A 68 19.36 -18.39 5.76
C ARG A 68 18.75 -17.13 5.13
N TYR A 69 18.77 -17.03 3.81
CA TYR A 69 18.02 -16.05 3.02
C TYR A 69 17.51 -16.74 1.75
N VAL A 70 16.52 -16.15 1.09
CA VAL A 70 16.01 -16.55 -0.23
C VAL A 70 15.97 -15.30 -1.08
N LEU A 71 16.63 -15.35 -2.24
CA LEU A 71 16.63 -14.25 -3.21
C LEU A 71 15.53 -14.47 -4.25
N THR A 72 15.12 -13.40 -4.91
CA THR A 72 14.18 -13.47 -6.04
C THR A 72 14.70 -14.32 -7.19
N GLU A 73 16.02 -14.35 -7.40
CA GLU A 73 16.68 -15.20 -8.41
C GLU A 73 16.67 -16.69 -8.08
N ASP A 74 16.49 -17.06 -6.80
CA ASP A 74 16.36 -18.46 -6.39
C ASP A 74 14.98 -19.05 -6.75
N LEU A 75 14.04 -18.20 -7.19
CA LEU A 75 12.65 -18.57 -7.46
C LEU A 75 12.38 -18.55 -8.96
N ASP A 76 11.82 -19.64 -9.46
CA ASP A 76 11.18 -19.63 -10.77
C ASP A 76 9.85 -18.85 -10.73
N GLU A 77 9.38 -18.40 -11.89
CA GLU A 77 8.16 -17.57 -12.02
C GLU A 77 6.91 -18.20 -11.35
N SER A 78 6.75 -19.53 -11.36
CA SER A 78 5.63 -20.17 -10.68
C SER A 78 5.77 -20.02 -9.17
N SER A 79 6.95 -20.36 -8.66
CA SER A 79 7.28 -20.30 -7.24
C SER A 79 7.22 -18.87 -6.69
N ALA A 80 7.68 -17.88 -7.45
CA ALA A 80 7.58 -16.46 -7.08
C ALA A 80 6.12 -16.01 -6.90
N ARG A 81 5.22 -16.44 -7.78
CA ARG A 81 3.78 -16.12 -7.68
C ARG A 81 3.12 -16.77 -6.46
N ILE A 82 3.51 -18.00 -6.12
CA ILE A 82 3.02 -18.70 -4.92
C ILE A 82 3.50 -17.97 -3.66
N LEU A 83 4.77 -17.59 -3.60
CA LEU A 83 5.31 -16.83 -2.46
C LEU A 83 4.57 -15.50 -2.29
N ALA A 84 4.37 -14.74 -3.37
CA ALA A 84 3.67 -13.46 -3.33
C ALA A 84 2.23 -13.60 -2.80
N ARG A 85 1.55 -14.72 -3.09
CA ARG A 85 0.22 -15.02 -2.51
C ARG A 85 0.28 -15.20 -1.00
N ALA A 86 1.23 -15.99 -0.52
CA ALA A 86 1.43 -16.20 0.92
C ALA A 86 1.72 -14.87 1.64
N GLN A 87 2.62 -14.06 1.08
CA GLN A 87 2.97 -12.75 1.62
C GLN A 87 1.77 -11.81 1.72
N ARG A 88 0.92 -11.76 0.68
CA ARG A 88 -0.32 -10.97 0.73
C ARG A 88 -1.28 -11.45 1.80
N ALA A 89 -1.46 -12.77 1.95
CA ALA A 89 -2.33 -13.34 2.97
C ALA A 89 -1.83 -13.00 4.39
N ILE A 90 -0.52 -13.13 4.62
CA ILE A 90 0.11 -12.79 5.91
C ILE A 90 -0.04 -11.29 6.18
N ALA A 91 0.28 -10.44 5.20
CA ALA A 91 0.15 -8.99 5.34
C ALA A 91 -1.29 -8.55 5.66
N ALA A 92 -2.29 -9.21 5.07
CA ALA A 92 -3.70 -8.95 5.37
C ALA A 92 -4.07 -9.29 6.82
N VAL A 93 -3.52 -10.37 7.38
CA VAL A 93 -3.72 -10.71 8.79
C VAL A 93 -3.01 -9.74 9.71
N THR A 94 -1.71 -9.52 9.49
CA THR A 94 -0.88 -8.68 10.38
C THR A 94 -1.30 -7.22 10.34
N GLY A 95 -1.86 -6.75 9.21
CA GLY A 95 -2.37 -5.39 9.05
C GLY A 95 -3.82 -5.20 9.53
N SER A 96 -4.51 -6.24 9.97
CA SER A 96 -5.89 -6.14 10.47
C SER A 96 -5.92 -5.48 11.86
N ARG A 97 -6.99 -4.72 12.14
CA ARG A 97 -7.15 -4.06 13.43
C ARG A 97 -7.49 -5.06 14.52
N VAL A 98 -8.22 -6.12 14.20
CA VAL A 98 -8.46 -7.25 15.12
C VAL A 98 -7.15 -7.91 15.59
N ASN A 99 -6.12 -7.96 14.74
CA ASN A 99 -4.78 -8.42 15.13
C ASN A 99 -3.98 -7.33 15.86
N ALA A 100 -4.20 -6.05 15.57
CA ALA A 100 -3.51 -4.97 16.28
C ALA A 100 -4.03 -4.78 17.72
N GLU A 101 -5.28 -5.17 17.98
CA GLU A 101 -5.96 -4.97 19.25
C GLU A 101 -5.94 -6.21 20.18
N GLY A 102 -5.19 -7.28 19.86
CA GLY A 102 -5.13 -8.45 20.74
C GLY A 102 -6.36 -9.33 20.73
N LEU A 103 -7.24 -9.18 19.74
CA LEU A 103 -8.46 -10.00 19.64
C LEU A 103 -8.16 -11.38 19.01
N LEU A 104 -7.00 -11.52 18.38
CA LEU A 104 -6.43 -12.80 17.96
C LEU A 104 -5.35 -13.23 18.97
N ASP A 105 -4.88 -14.48 18.85
CA ASP A 105 -3.72 -14.96 19.62
C ASP A 105 -2.45 -14.27 19.07
N ASP A 106 -2.27 -12.98 19.39
CA ASP A 106 -1.29 -12.07 18.81
C ASP A 106 0.15 -12.59 18.96
N VAL A 107 0.45 -13.24 20.08
CA VAL A 107 1.78 -13.82 20.34
C VAL A 107 2.03 -15.00 19.42
N ARG A 108 1.02 -15.86 19.23
CA ARG A 108 1.12 -16.99 18.30
C ARG A 108 1.19 -16.50 16.86
N ASN A 109 0.41 -15.50 16.47
CA ASN A 109 0.42 -14.94 15.12
C ASN A 109 1.73 -14.25 14.78
N GLY A 110 2.26 -13.42 15.69
CA GLY A 110 3.48 -12.65 15.49
C GLY A 110 4.74 -13.51 15.34
N VAL A 111 4.74 -14.73 15.86
CA VAL A 111 5.87 -15.68 15.73
C VAL A 111 5.62 -16.71 14.63
N MET A 112 4.39 -17.24 14.52
CA MET A 112 4.11 -18.34 13.60
C MET A 112 4.01 -17.88 12.16
N LEU A 113 3.41 -16.73 11.87
CA LEU A 113 3.23 -16.28 10.48
C LEU A 113 4.57 -15.99 9.79
N PRO A 114 5.53 -15.25 10.39
CA PRO A 114 6.86 -15.08 9.79
C PRO A 114 7.60 -16.40 9.61
N ALA A 115 7.47 -17.33 10.57
CA ALA A 115 8.07 -18.66 10.45
C ALA A 115 7.46 -19.46 9.28
N GLN A 116 6.13 -19.38 9.07
CA GLN A 116 5.49 -20.02 7.92
C GLN A 116 5.91 -19.39 6.59
N GLU A 117 5.98 -18.06 6.52
CA GLU A 117 6.46 -17.34 5.33
C GLU A 117 7.85 -17.82 4.93
N TRP A 118 8.75 -17.87 5.91
CA TRP A 118 10.13 -18.30 5.72
C TRP A 118 10.24 -19.76 5.24
N GLU A 119 9.51 -20.69 5.88
CA GLU A 119 9.52 -22.08 5.44
C GLU A 119 8.93 -22.26 4.03
N ILE A 120 7.89 -21.50 3.68
CA ILE A 120 7.33 -21.49 2.31
C ILE A 120 8.37 -20.99 1.32
N ALA A 121 9.01 -19.85 1.59
CA ALA A 121 10.04 -19.28 0.72
C ALA A 121 11.20 -20.26 0.49
N ARG A 122 11.71 -20.88 1.57
CA ARG A 122 12.80 -21.86 1.49
C ARG A 122 12.42 -23.10 0.67
N LEU A 123 11.21 -23.63 0.87
CA LEU A 123 10.74 -24.80 0.12
C LEU A 123 10.57 -24.48 -1.37
N LEU A 124 10.03 -23.30 -1.68
CA LEU A 124 9.86 -22.83 -3.06
C LEU A 124 11.20 -22.64 -3.77
N ALA A 125 12.17 -21.99 -3.12
CA ALA A 125 13.53 -21.85 -3.67
C ALA A 125 14.18 -23.22 -3.95
N LYS A 126 14.04 -24.17 -3.03
CA LYS A 126 14.52 -25.54 -3.22
C LYS A 126 13.83 -26.23 -4.41
N LEU A 127 12.52 -26.05 -4.55
CA LEU A 127 11.74 -26.61 -5.66
C LEU A 127 12.17 -26.01 -7.00
N SER A 128 12.36 -24.70 -7.07
CA SER A 128 12.89 -23.99 -8.25
C SER A 128 14.26 -24.48 -8.66
N GLY A 129 15.20 -24.61 -7.70
CA GLY A 129 16.53 -25.14 -7.97
C GLY A 129 16.51 -26.59 -8.47
N LEU A 130 15.66 -27.45 -7.90
CA LEU A 130 15.50 -28.84 -8.37
C LEU A 130 14.86 -28.92 -9.75
N ARG A 131 13.88 -28.05 -10.06
CA ARG A 131 13.27 -27.95 -11.39
C ARG A 131 14.26 -27.50 -12.45
N ALA A 132 15.11 -26.52 -12.12
CA ALA A 132 16.16 -26.05 -13.02
C ALA A 132 17.14 -27.19 -13.37
N LYS A 133 17.65 -27.90 -12.35
CA LYS A 133 18.53 -29.08 -12.53
C LYS A 133 17.86 -30.19 -13.33
N HIS A 134 16.58 -30.47 -13.06
CA HIS A 134 15.82 -31.47 -13.80
C HIS A 134 15.68 -31.08 -15.28
N ARG A 135 15.36 -29.82 -15.57
CA ARG A 135 15.24 -29.31 -16.94
C ARG A 135 16.56 -29.34 -17.69
N GLU A 136 17.66 -28.98 -17.04
CA GLU A 136 19.01 -29.06 -17.60
C GLU A 136 19.35 -30.50 -17.98
N THR A 137 19.13 -31.44 -17.06
CA THR A 137 19.37 -32.88 -17.29
C THR A 137 18.53 -33.42 -18.46
N VAL A 138 17.26 -33.02 -18.55
CA VAL A 138 16.38 -33.40 -19.68
C VAL A 138 16.86 -32.79 -21.00
N SER A 139 17.32 -31.54 -20.99
CA SER A 139 17.77 -30.83 -22.20
C SER A 139 19.04 -31.41 -22.83
N GLN A 140 19.86 -32.11 -22.05
CA GLN A 140 21.05 -32.82 -22.53
C GLN A 140 20.71 -34.14 -23.25
N GLY A 141 19.43 -34.54 -23.29
CA GLY A 141 18.95 -35.78 -23.88
C GLY A 141 19.04 -36.94 -22.88
N LEU A 142 17.92 -37.65 -22.71
CA LEU A 142 17.83 -38.80 -21.82
C LEU A 142 17.71 -40.09 -22.63
N THR A 143 18.40 -41.14 -22.19
CA THR A 143 18.09 -42.49 -22.68
C THR A 143 16.77 -42.95 -22.03
N PRO A 144 16.03 -43.88 -22.66
CA PRO A 144 14.77 -44.40 -22.10
C PRO A 144 14.91 -44.97 -20.68
N GLU A 145 16.07 -45.53 -20.35
CA GLU A 145 16.41 -46.05 -19.03
C GLU A 145 16.53 -44.93 -17.99
N VAL A 146 17.15 -43.80 -18.35
CA VAL A 146 17.28 -42.64 -17.47
C VAL A 146 15.94 -41.93 -17.28
N GLU A 147 15.11 -41.86 -18.33
CA GLU A 147 13.75 -41.31 -18.24
C GLU A 147 12.87 -42.10 -17.26
N ALA A 148 12.99 -43.43 -17.26
CA ALA A 148 12.27 -44.28 -16.31
C ALA A 148 12.63 -43.98 -14.84
N VAL A 149 13.89 -43.63 -14.56
CA VAL A 149 14.37 -43.25 -13.24
C VAL A 149 14.01 -41.79 -12.88
N ALA A 150 13.93 -40.91 -13.88
CA ALA A 150 13.59 -39.50 -13.69
C ALA A 150 12.09 -39.29 -13.37
N ARG A 151 11.20 -40.14 -13.88
CA ARG A 151 9.73 -40.02 -13.67
C ARG A 151 9.30 -40.01 -12.19
N PRO A 152 9.79 -40.89 -11.30
CA PRO A 152 9.51 -40.79 -9.87
C PRO A 152 9.97 -39.47 -9.24
N LEU A 153 11.10 -38.92 -9.68
CA LEU A 153 11.63 -37.64 -9.16
C LEU A 153 10.73 -36.47 -9.56
N ALA A 154 10.26 -36.43 -10.82
CA ALA A 154 9.30 -35.43 -11.28
C ALA A 154 8.01 -35.46 -10.44
N ARG A 155 7.44 -36.66 -10.21
CA ARG A 155 6.25 -36.82 -9.34
C ARG A 155 6.48 -36.34 -7.91
N ALA A 156 7.68 -36.54 -7.36
CA ALA A 156 8.03 -36.04 -6.04
C ALA A 156 8.09 -34.50 -6.00
N LEU A 157 8.56 -33.86 -7.07
CA LEU A 157 8.54 -32.40 -7.21
C LEU A 157 7.11 -31.87 -7.29
N ASP A 158 6.25 -32.49 -8.10
CA ASP A 158 4.86 -32.10 -8.24
C ASP A 158 4.10 -32.22 -6.91
N SER A 159 4.24 -33.36 -6.22
CA SER A 159 3.65 -33.57 -4.89
C SER A 159 4.17 -32.56 -3.85
N SER A 160 5.43 -32.15 -3.96
CA SER A 160 6.00 -31.13 -3.07
C SER A 160 5.42 -29.75 -3.35
N GLU A 161 5.19 -29.39 -4.62
CA GLU A 161 4.52 -28.13 -4.98
C GLU A 161 3.08 -28.11 -4.46
N GLU A 162 2.32 -29.19 -4.67
CA GLU A 162 0.94 -29.31 -4.19
C GLU A 162 0.86 -29.14 -2.66
N ALA A 163 1.80 -29.70 -1.91
CA ALA A 163 1.85 -29.55 -0.46
C ALA A 163 2.12 -28.10 -0.03
N VAL A 164 3.02 -27.39 -0.72
CA VAL A 164 3.28 -25.96 -0.46
C VAL A 164 2.06 -25.13 -0.82
N LEU A 165 1.44 -25.39 -1.97
CA LEU A 165 0.23 -24.71 -2.41
C LEU A 165 -0.91 -24.87 -1.39
N ALA A 166 -1.15 -26.07 -0.90
CA ALA A 166 -2.15 -26.34 0.13
C ALA A 166 -1.89 -25.55 1.42
N ARG A 167 -0.63 -25.36 1.80
CA ARG A 167 -0.25 -24.50 2.94
C ARG A 167 -0.57 -23.03 2.66
N VAL A 168 -0.30 -22.52 1.46
CA VAL A 168 -0.66 -21.15 1.06
C VAL A 168 -2.17 -20.96 1.06
N GLU A 169 -2.94 -21.91 0.53
CA GLU A 169 -4.41 -21.85 0.55
C GLU A 169 -4.98 -21.85 1.97
N ALA A 170 -4.34 -22.56 2.90
CA ALA A 170 -4.71 -22.50 4.31
C ALA A 170 -4.45 -21.10 4.92
N LEU A 171 -3.34 -20.45 4.56
CA LEU A 171 -3.07 -19.06 4.96
C LEU A 171 -4.08 -18.08 4.36
N GLU A 172 -4.43 -18.24 3.09
CA GLU A 172 -5.44 -17.41 2.42
C GLU A 172 -6.82 -17.56 3.08
N ARG A 173 -7.22 -18.79 3.41
CA ARG A 173 -8.47 -19.05 4.15
C ARG A 173 -8.44 -18.42 5.53
N TYR A 174 -7.31 -18.49 6.22
CA TYR A 174 -7.14 -17.84 7.50
C TYR A 174 -7.27 -16.32 7.38
N ALA A 175 -6.61 -15.70 6.38
CA ALA A 175 -6.73 -14.28 6.10
C ALA A 175 -8.17 -13.86 5.78
N ALA A 176 -8.93 -14.67 5.03
CA ALA A 176 -10.35 -14.43 4.78
C ALA A 176 -11.17 -14.43 6.08
N ASN A 177 -10.95 -15.41 6.96
CA ASN A 177 -11.63 -15.46 8.25
C ASN A 177 -11.30 -14.25 9.14
N VAL A 178 -10.05 -13.78 9.11
CA VAL A 178 -9.63 -12.55 9.82
C VAL A 178 -10.32 -11.32 9.24
N ALA A 179 -10.44 -11.22 7.91
CA ALA A 179 -11.17 -10.13 7.26
C ALA A 179 -12.67 -10.15 7.61
N ASP A 180 -13.27 -11.33 7.78
CA ASP A 180 -14.66 -11.47 8.24
C ASP A 180 -14.82 -11.02 9.69
N ALA A 181 -13.88 -11.39 10.55
CA ALA A 181 -13.82 -10.93 11.93
C ALA A 181 -13.65 -9.40 12.03
N GLU A 182 -12.79 -8.81 11.20
CA GLU A 182 -12.61 -7.35 11.13
C GLU A 182 -13.92 -6.64 10.76
N ARG A 183 -14.68 -7.16 9.78
CA ARG A 183 -15.98 -6.57 9.42
C ARG A 183 -16.97 -6.64 10.57
N ALA A 184 -17.03 -7.76 11.29
CA ALA A 184 -17.88 -7.91 12.47
C ALA A 184 -17.46 -6.94 13.59
N TYR A 185 -16.15 -6.78 13.79
CA TYR A 185 -15.58 -5.88 14.78
C TYR A 185 -15.91 -4.40 14.50
N ILE A 186 -15.79 -3.97 13.24
CA ILE A 186 -16.19 -2.62 12.80
C ILE A 186 -17.70 -2.42 13.00
N ALA A 187 -18.52 -3.38 12.61
CA ALA A 187 -19.97 -3.29 12.74
C ALA A 187 -20.39 -3.18 14.22
N GLN A 188 -19.77 -3.95 15.11
CA GLN A 188 -20.02 -3.86 16.55
C GLN A 188 -19.70 -2.46 17.09
N HIS A 189 -18.57 -1.87 16.67
CA HIS A 189 -18.20 -0.51 17.07
C HIS A 189 -19.21 0.54 16.60
N GLN A 190 -19.68 0.43 15.35
CA GLN A 190 -20.68 1.33 14.80
C GLN A 190 -22.03 1.22 15.52
N ILE A 191 -22.46 0.00 15.86
CA ILE A 191 -23.69 -0.23 16.63
C ILE A 191 -23.55 0.34 18.04
N GLU A 192 -22.38 0.21 18.67
CA GLU A 192 -22.14 0.78 19.99
C GLU A 192 -22.18 2.31 19.96
N GLU A 193 -21.58 2.92 18.94
CA GLU A 193 -21.64 4.37 18.74
C GLU A 193 -23.09 4.87 18.53
N LEU A 194 -23.89 4.14 17.74
CA LEU A 194 -25.31 4.46 17.54
C LEU A 194 -26.11 4.30 18.82
N ARG A 195 -25.87 3.23 19.60
CA ARG A 195 -26.50 3.04 20.92
C ARG A 195 -26.16 4.18 21.87
N GLY A 196 -24.92 4.66 21.85
CA GLY A 196 -24.50 5.83 22.60
C GLY A 196 -25.33 7.09 22.29
N ARG A 197 -25.87 7.21 21.07
CA ARG A 197 -26.71 8.36 20.62
C ARG A 197 -28.21 8.14 20.78
N LEU A 198 -28.66 6.93 21.14
CA LEU A 198 -30.09 6.58 21.17
C LEU A 198 -30.91 7.51 22.07
N HIS A 199 -30.35 7.93 23.22
CA HIS A 199 -30.99 8.86 24.14
C HIS A 199 -31.39 10.19 23.48
N GLN A 200 -30.59 10.71 22.55
CA GLN A 200 -30.87 11.97 21.85
C GLN A 200 -32.03 11.81 20.87
N TYR A 201 -32.15 10.64 20.23
CA TYR A 201 -33.28 10.32 19.38
C TYR A 201 -34.56 10.12 20.20
N GLU A 202 -34.46 9.47 21.37
CA GLU A 202 -35.59 9.33 22.29
C GLU A 202 -36.07 10.69 22.82
N GLU A 203 -35.15 11.57 23.19
CA GLU A 203 -35.44 12.95 23.60
C GLU A 203 -36.12 13.73 22.47
N LEU A 204 -35.57 13.68 21.26
CA LEU A 204 -36.16 14.33 20.09
C LEU A 204 -37.58 13.81 19.79
N VAL A 205 -37.82 12.49 19.92
CA VAL A 205 -39.15 11.90 19.74
C VAL A 205 -40.11 12.35 20.84
N ALA A 206 -39.64 12.49 22.08
CA ALA A 206 -40.46 12.99 23.17
C ALA A 206 -40.83 14.47 22.98
N GLU A 207 -39.89 15.33 22.58
CA GLU A 207 -40.13 16.75 22.30
C GLU A 207 -41.09 16.94 21.12
N THR A 208 -40.84 16.28 20.00
CA THR A 208 -41.69 16.40 18.80
C THR A 208 -43.06 15.73 18.98
N GLY A 209 -43.14 14.68 19.79
CA GLY A 209 -44.42 14.08 20.20
C GLY A 209 -45.27 15.05 21.03
N ALA A 210 -44.65 15.88 21.86
CA ALA A 210 -45.33 16.95 22.59
C ALA A 210 -45.85 18.05 21.64
N ASP A 211 -45.10 18.39 20.59
CA ASP A 211 -45.54 19.35 19.56
C ASP A 211 -46.78 18.87 18.78
N GLY A 212 -47.00 17.56 18.68
CA GLY A 212 -48.24 16.99 18.15
C GLY A 212 -49.50 17.47 18.88
N PHE A 213 -49.38 17.83 20.17
CA PHE A 213 -50.48 18.43 20.94
C PHE A 213 -50.56 19.95 20.80
N ALA A 214 -49.49 20.62 20.34
CA ALA A 214 -49.49 22.06 20.10
C ALA A 214 -50.27 22.44 18.83
N VAL A 215 -50.26 21.60 17.79
CA VAL A 215 -50.92 21.91 16.51
C VAL A 215 -52.44 22.16 16.66
N PRO A 216 -53.24 21.31 17.33
CA PRO A 216 -54.68 21.57 17.49
C PRO A 216 -54.99 22.81 18.35
N GLU A 217 -54.12 23.14 19.30
CA GLU A 217 -54.25 24.35 20.12
C GLU A 217 -54.03 25.59 19.25
N LEU A 218 -52.97 25.59 18.42
CA LEU A 218 -52.67 26.67 17.47
C LEU A 218 -53.78 26.88 16.44
N GLU A 219 -54.40 25.80 15.93
CA GLU A 219 -55.57 25.89 15.05
C GLU A 219 -56.77 26.54 15.75
N ARG A 220 -56.98 26.25 17.04
CA ARG A 220 -58.05 26.88 17.82
C ARG A 220 -57.80 28.37 18.02
N LEU A 221 -56.56 28.75 18.37
CA LEU A 221 -56.16 30.16 18.46
C LEU A 221 -56.34 30.90 17.13
N ALA A 222 -56.00 30.26 16.01
CA ALA A 222 -56.21 30.84 14.68
C ALA A 222 -57.70 31.06 14.38
N ALA A 223 -58.55 30.08 14.69
CA ALA A 223 -60.00 30.22 14.53
C ALA A 223 -60.61 31.31 15.45
N ASP A 224 -60.07 31.50 16.65
CA ASP A 224 -60.45 32.59 17.55
C ASP A 224 -60.06 33.96 16.99
N ALA A 225 -58.85 34.07 16.43
CA ALA A 225 -58.37 35.29 15.78
C ALA A 225 -59.26 35.66 14.57
N ASP A 226 -59.63 34.70 13.74
CA ASP A 226 -60.54 34.91 12.59
C ASP A 226 -61.93 35.41 13.05
N ARG A 227 -62.48 34.81 14.12
CA ARG A 227 -63.76 35.24 14.70
C ARG A 227 -63.70 36.67 15.21
N LEU A 228 -62.63 37.02 15.91
CA LEU A 228 -62.39 38.37 16.42
C LEU A 228 -62.28 39.38 15.28
N GLU A 229 -61.51 39.06 14.23
CA GLU A 229 -61.36 39.89 13.05
C GLU A 229 -62.72 40.17 12.40
N GLN A 230 -63.54 39.13 12.19
CA GLN A 230 -64.88 39.27 11.61
C GLN A 230 -65.83 40.10 12.49
N ALA A 231 -65.72 40.00 13.82
CA ALA A 231 -66.50 40.81 14.74
C ALA A 231 -66.10 42.30 14.66
N LEU A 232 -64.80 42.59 14.62
CA LEU A 232 -64.27 43.94 14.47
C LEU A 232 -64.66 44.55 13.12
N ARG A 233 -64.53 43.81 12.02
CA ARG A 233 -64.97 44.27 10.69
C ARG A 233 -66.47 44.59 10.67
N ARG A 234 -67.30 43.75 11.30
CA ARG A 234 -68.74 44.02 11.44
C ARG A 234 -69.03 45.25 12.29
N SER A 235 -68.32 45.44 13.40
CA SER A 235 -68.46 46.62 14.27
C SER A 235 -68.08 47.91 13.52
N VAL A 236 -66.98 47.90 12.77
CA VAL A 236 -66.55 49.04 11.94
C VAL A 236 -67.59 49.33 10.85
N SER A 237 -68.07 48.30 10.14
CA SER A 237 -69.10 48.46 9.11
C SER A 237 -70.40 49.04 9.69
N SER A 238 -70.83 48.56 10.85
CA SER A 238 -72.03 49.05 11.54
C SER A 238 -71.87 50.50 12.02
N ALA A 239 -70.69 50.87 12.53
CA ALA A 239 -70.40 52.26 12.90
C ALA A 239 -70.38 53.19 11.67
N GLN A 240 -69.85 52.72 10.54
CA GLN A 240 -69.86 53.47 9.28
C GLN A 240 -71.29 53.64 8.70
N GLU A 241 -72.16 52.65 8.83
CA GLU A 241 -73.58 52.77 8.45
C GLU A 241 -74.32 53.75 9.37
N ALA A 242 -74.11 53.66 10.69
CA ALA A 242 -74.72 54.59 11.64
C ALA A 242 -74.32 56.05 11.39
N PHE A 243 -73.05 56.30 11.05
CA PHE A 243 -72.59 57.65 10.65
C PHE A 243 -73.20 58.11 9.32
N ARG A 244 -73.39 57.22 8.34
CA ARG A 244 -74.07 57.54 7.07
C ARG A 244 -75.54 57.93 7.24
N HIS A 245 -76.19 57.54 8.33
CA HIS A 245 -77.56 57.96 8.66
C HIS A 245 -77.65 59.29 9.42
N LEU A 246 -76.51 59.89 9.81
CA LEU A 246 -76.43 61.15 10.54
C LEU A 246 -75.98 62.36 9.67
N GLU A 247 -75.63 62.14 8.41
CA GLU A 247 -75.46 63.21 7.42
C GLU A 247 -76.81 63.45 6.69
N PRO A 248 -77.41 64.66 6.79
CA PRO A 248 -78.67 65.00 6.11
C PRO A 248 -78.52 65.22 4.60
#